data_AF-A0AAJ1YCL1-F1
#
_entry.id   AF-A0AAJ1YCL1-F1
#
_cell.length_a   1.000
_cell.length_b   1.000
_cell.length_c   1.000
_cell.angle_alpha   90.00
_cell.angle_beta   90.00
_cell.angle_gamma   90.00
#
_symmetry.space_group_name_H-M   'P 1'
#
loop_
_entity.id
_entity.type
_entity.pdbx_description
1 polymer ?
#
loop_
_entity_poly.entity_id
_entity_poly.type
_entity_poly.pdbx_seq_one_letter_code
_entity_poly.pdbx_strand_id
1 'polypeptide(L)'
;MNRPTWEEFSSLFEDPKQTKVSQVQASLIARHPDILSGCGPEDDYLDVFSSVFDIALDWTEGMGVFLEYLAEYLGPDVLTVEIDDDYEVATVCFAGREHLFNCSEVGSEMFDADLERLQRLMRSRYVFRLFFQGAIDDTLRFLVIPANLWERAEKDYGMQRTSACLIPYGSLVSLEGYDATRRWKVPYSKLKLFQFAIPVLMVLGAGIVSFYNPPSANTSSELPTCESMQKVFGKLSKSQAEALIDDMRRKNTCKP
;
A
#
# COMPACT_ATOMS: atom_id res chain seq x y z
N MET A 1 -21.61 -2.90 -8.81
CA MET A 1 -20.26 -2.29 -8.84
C MET A 1 -20.19 -1.18 -7.81
N ASN A 2 -19.63 -1.47 -6.64
CA ASN A 2 -19.34 -0.46 -5.61
C ASN A 2 -17.96 0.11 -5.90
N ARG A 3 -17.86 1.12 -6.77
CA ARG A 3 -16.58 1.77 -7.07
C ARG A 3 -16.56 3.18 -6.51
N PRO A 4 -15.46 3.59 -5.84
CA PRO A 4 -15.36 4.94 -5.34
C PRO A 4 -15.23 5.92 -6.50
N THR A 5 -15.84 7.09 -6.35
CA THR A 5 -15.56 8.23 -7.22
C THR A 5 -14.14 8.76 -6.97
N TRP A 6 -13.63 9.61 -7.87
CA TRP A 6 -12.34 10.27 -7.62
C TRP A 6 -12.38 11.12 -6.34
N GLU A 7 -13.48 11.83 -6.08
CA GLU A 7 -13.62 12.68 -4.90
C GLU A 7 -13.58 11.86 -3.61
N GLU A 8 -14.26 10.71 -3.57
CA GLU A 8 -14.20 9.77 -2.46
C GLU A 8 -12.79 9.21 -2.26
N PHE A 9 -12.21 8.64 -3.33
CA PHE A 9 -10.90 8.01 -3.24
C PHE A 9 -9.79 9.02 -2.88
N SER A 10 -9.81 10.20 -3.48
CA SER A 10 -8.80 11.23 -3.24
C SER A 10 -8.87 11.83 -1.82
N SER A 11 -10.05 11.81 -1.19
CA SER A 11 -10.25 12.28 0.18
C SER A 11 -9.50 11.43 1.22
N LEU A 12 -9.14 10.18 0.89
CA LEU A 12 -8.22 9.35 1.68
C LEU A 12 -6.80 9.94 1.80
N PHE A 13 -6.48 10.94 0.97
CA PHE A 13 -5.17 11.60 0.95
C PHE A 13 -5.31 13.09 1.30
N GLU A 14 -6.35 13.50 2.02
CA GLU A 14 -6.58 14.90 2.38
C GLU A 14 -6.76 15.12 3.88
N ASP A 15 -6.46 16.33 4.36
CA ASP A 15 -6.62 16.61 5.79
C ASP A 15 -8.11 16.46 6.18
N PRO A 16 -8.46 15.59 7.15
CA PRO A 16 -9.84 15.32 7.53
C PRO A 16 -10.56 16.56 8.08
N LYS A 17 -9.82 17.60 8.51
CA LYS A 17 -10.40 18.88 8.94
C LYS A 17 -10.89 19.75 7.77
N GLN A 18 -10.60 19.39 6.53
CA GLN A 18 -11.10 20.12 5.37
C GLN A 18 -12.59 19.87 5.19
N THR A 19 -13.35 20.95 5.01
CA THR A 19 -14.81 20.89 4.81
C THR A 19 -15.22 19.96 3.67
N LYS A 20 -14.39 19.84 2.62
CA LYS A 20 -14.66 18.92 1.50
C LYS A 20 -14.64 17.45 1.93
N VAL A 21 -13.72 17.03 2.81
CA VAL A 21 -13.65 15.64 3.27
C VAL A 21 -14.91 15.32 4.08
N SER A 22 -15.32 16.21 4.98
CA SER A 22 -16.56 16.05 5.74
C SER A 22 -17.81 16.01 4.85
N GLN A 23 -17.85 16.80 3.77
CA GLN A 23 -18.95 16.76 2.80
C GLN A 23 -18.99 15.44 2.02
N VAL A 24 -17.83 14.95 1.58
CA VAL A 24 -17.70 13.64 0.91
C VAL A 24 -18.14 12.51 1.84
N GLN A 25 -17.70 12.53 3.11
CA GLN A 25 -18.11 11.57 4.13
C GLN A 25 -19.62 11.57 4.36
N ALA A 26 -20.22 12.75 4.56
CA ALA A 26 -21.66 12.88 4.75
C ALA A 26 -22.45 12.36 3.54
N SER A 27 -21.95 12.62 2.31
CA SER A 27 -22.57 12.11 1.09
C SER A 27 -22.45 10.57 0.98
N LEU A 28 -21.32 9.99 1.41
CA LEU A 28 -21.12 8.55 1.42
C LEU A 28 -22.06 7.86 2.42
N ILE A 29 -22.14 8.38 3.66
CA ILE A 29 -23.07 7.89 4.69
C ILE A 29 -24.52 7.92 4.20
N ALA A 30 -24.94 9.04 3.59
CA ALA A 30 -26.30 9.18 3.08
C ALA A 30 -26.64 8.21 1.95
N ARG A 31 -25.65 7.79 1.14
CA ARG A 31 -25.86 6.84 0.02
C ARG A 31 -25.81 5.37 0.44
N HIS A 32 -25.18 5.06 1.57
CA HIS A 32 -25.02 3.69 2.06
C HIS A 32 -25.53 3.55 3.50
N PRO A 33 -26.82 3.88 3.77
CA PRO A 33 -27.36 3.92 5.14
C PRO A 33 -27.35 2.54 5.83
N ASP A 34 -27.50 1.45 5.07
CA ASP A 34 -27.54 0.10 5.62
C ASP A 34 -26.14 -0.38 6.05
N ILE A 35 -25.09 0.05 5.34
CA ILE A 35 -23.70 -0.31 5.61
C ILE A 35 -23.12 0.59 6.71
N LEU A 36 -23.44 1.89 6.66
CA LEU A 36 -22.86 2.93 7.51
C LEU A 36 -23.79 3.34 8.65
N SER A 37 -24.71 2.45 9.05
CA SER A 37 -25.60 2.70 10.17
C SER A 37 -24.79 2.90 11.45
N GLY A 38 -24.90 4.10 12.03
CA GLY A 38 -24.16 4.50 13.23
C GLY A 38 -22.91 5.33 12.96
N CYS A 39 -22.48 5.45 11.70
CA CYS A 39 -21.43 6.39 11.33
C CYS A 39 -21.97 7.82 11.28
N GLY A 40 -21.12 8.77 11.68
CA GLY A 40 -21.36 10.20 11.72
C GLY A 40 -20.19 11.01 11.16
N PRO A 41 -20.28 12.35 11.21
CA PRO A 41 -19.28 13.25 10.64
C PRO A 41 -17.95 13.30 11.41
N GLU A 42 -17.92 12.77 12.63
CA GLU A 42 -16.73 12.75 13.49
C GLU A 42 -15.91 11.45 13.38
N ASP A 43 -16.44 10.44 12.69
CA ASP A 43 -15.72 9.18 12.48
C ASP A 43 -14.56 9.36 11.50
N ASP A 44 -13.53 8.50 11.61
CA ASP A 44 -12.41 8.50 10.68
C ASP A 44 -12.91 8.17 9.27
N TYR A 45 -12.67 9.09 8.33
CA TYR A 45 -13.08 8.92 6.94
C TYR A 45 -12.56 7.62 6.33
N LEU A 46 -11.37 7.15 6.73
CA LEU A 46 -10.81 5.89 6.26
C LEU A 46 -11.69 4.71 6.66
N ASP A 47 -12.17 4.69 7.90
CA ASP A 47 -13.01 3.61 8.41
C ASP A 47 -14.34 3.60 7.65
N VAL A 48 -14.98 4.77 7.54
CA VAL A 48 -16.23 4.96 6.77
C VAL A 48 -16.05 4.55 5.31
N PHE A 49 -14.92 4.91 4.69
CA PHE A 49 -14.63 4.55 3.31
C PHE A 49 -14.38 3.04 3.16
N SER A 50 -13.63 2.43 4.08
CA SER A 50 -13.32 1.00 4.03
C SER A 50 -14.57 0.15 4.11
N SER A 51 -15.51 0.49 5.00
CA SER A 51 -16.78 -0.25 5.17
C SER A 51 -17.63 -0.35 3.90
N VAL A 52 -17.44 0.54 2.93
CA VAL A 52 -18.20 0.53 1.67
C VAL A 52 -17.42 -0.12 0.52
N PHE A 53 -16.10 0.06 0.49
CA PHE A 53 -15.29 -0.21 -0.70
C PHE A 53 -14.23 -1.29 -0.53
N ASP A 54 -14.04 -1.82 0.67
CA ASP A 54 -13.09 -2.90 0.91
C ASP A 54 -13.65 -4.30 0.59
N ILE A 55 -12.72 -5.24 0.46
CA ILE A 55 -12.94 -6.67 0.56
C ILE A 55 -12.23 -7.05 1.84
N ALA A 56 -13.01 -7.33 2.89
CA ALA A 56 -12.51 -7.87 4.14
C ALA A 56 -12.34 -9.39 3.99
N LEU A 57 -11.17 -9.88 4.33
CA LEU A 57 -10.82 -11.30 4.32
C LEU A 57 -10.32 -11.69 5.71
N ASP A 58 -11.05 -12.54 6.41
CA ASP A 58 -10.65 -13.08 7.70
C ASP A 58 -9.43 -14.01 7.53
N TRP A 59 -8.58 -14.12 8.56
CA TRP A 59 -7.41 -15.01 8.53
C TRP A 59 -7.77 -16.50 8.34
N THR A 60 -9.01 -16.89 8.65
CA THR A 60 -9.55 -18.24 8.39
C THR A 60 -10.01 -18.44 6.94
N GLU A 61 -10.15 -17.36 6.18
CA GLU A 61 -10.54 -17.40 4.77
C GLU A 61 -9.32 -17.55 3.85
N GLY A 62 -9.56 -17.80 2.57
CA GLY A 62 -8.52 -18.10 1.60
C GLY A 62 -8.74 -17.45 0.24
N MET A 63 -7.94 -17.86 -0.74
CA MET A 63 -7.98 -17.32 -2.09
C MET A 63 -9.34 -17.56 -2.77
N GLY A 64 -10.02 -18.68 -2.48
CA GLY A 64 -11.36 -18.96 -2.99
C GLY A 64 -12.36 -17.87 -2.58
N VAL A 65 -12.48 -17.63 -1.27
CA VAL A 65 -13.37 -16.59 -0.71
C VAL A 65 -13.00 -15.19 -1.23
N PHE A 66 -11.70 -14.86 -1.28
CA PHE A 66 -11.24 -13.59 -1.85
C PHE A 66 -11.71 -13.41 -3.30
N LEU A 67 -11.64 -14.46 -4.13
CA LEU A 67 -12.07 -14.43 -5.52
C LEU A 67 -13.59 -14.27 -5.65
N GLU A 68 -14.39 -14.91 -4.77
CA GLU A 68 -15.84 -14.72 -4.73
C GLU A 68 -16.21 -13.27 -4.42
N TYR A 69 -15.65 -12.71 -3.34
CA TYR A 69 -15.89 -11.31 -2.96
C TYR A 69 -15.41 -10.35 -4.06
N LEU A 70 -14.29 -10.64 -4.71
CA LEU A 70 -13.80 -9.84 -5.83
C LEU A 70 -14.75 -9.88 -7.04
N ALA A 71 -15.32 -11.05 -7.34
CA ALA A 71 -16.28 -11.22 -8.42
C ALA A 71 -17.58 -10.45 -8.14
N GLU A 72 -18.09 -10.53 -6.91
CA GLU A 72 -19.25 -9.75 -6.46
C GLU A 72 -18.97 -8.25 -6.55
N TYR A 73 -17.82 -7.81 -6.04
CA TYR A 73 -17.42 -6.41 -6.03
C TYR A 73 -17.34 -5.80 -7.44
N LEU A 74 -16.70 -6.52 -8.37
CA LEU A 74 -16.47 -6.05 -9.74
C LEU A 74 -17.66 -6.29 -10.68
N GLY A 75 -18.49 -7.29 -10.39
CA GLY A 75 -19.60 -7.74 -11.20
C GLY A 75 -19.19 -8.64 -12.38
N PRO A 76 -20.14 -9.43 -12.90
CA PRO A 76 -19.87 -10.50 -13.88
C PRO A 76 -19.39 -9.99 -15.24
N ASP A 77 -19.66 -8.74 -15.60
CA ASP A 77 -19.16 -8.13 -16.84
C ASP A 77 -17.63 -7.91 -16.82
N VAL A 78 -17.01 -7.96 -15.63
CA VAL A 78 -15.59 -7.65 -15.41
C VAL A 78 -14.83 -8.90 -15.02
N LEU A 79 -15.37 -9.67 -14.07
CA LEU A 79 -14.76 -10.86 -13.50
C LEU A 79 -15.86 -11.89 -13.22
N THR A 80 -15.68 -13.12 -13.69
CA THR A 80 -16.45 -14.26 -13.22
C THR A 80 -15.51 -15.28 -12.58
N VAL A 81 -16.02 -15.99 -11.59
CA VAL A 81 -15.28 -16.99 -10.83
C VAL A 81 -16.16 -18.23 -10.69
N GLU A 82 -15.61 -19.38 -11.04
CA GLU A 82 -16.23 -20.69 -10.83
C GLU A 82 -15.31 -21.50 -9.93
N ILE A 83 -15.81 -21.92 -8.77
CA ILE A 83 -15.04 -22.70 -7.80
C ILE A 83 -15.38 -24.18 -7.95
N ASP A 84 -14.35 -25.00 -7.94
CA ASP A 84 -14.43 -26.45 -7.87
C ASP A 84 -13.91 -26.90 -6.50
N ASP A 85 -14.84 -27.14 -5.58
CA ASP A 85 -14.56 -27.53 -4.20
C ASP A 85 -13.87 -28.90 -4.10
N ASP A 86 -14.11 -29.80 -5.06
CA ASP A 86 -13.52 -31.15 -5.04
C ASP A 86 -12.00 -31.12 -5.25
N TYR A 87 -11.50 -30.09 -5.93
CA TYR A 87 -10.09 -29.92 -6.27
C TYR A 87 -9.46 -28.68 -5.63
N GLU A 88 -10.20 -27.91 -4.83
CA GLU A 88 -9.77 -26.66 -4.21
C GLU A 88 -9.16 -25.68 -5.24
N VAL A 89 -9.82 -25.53 -6.40
CA VAL A 89 -9.39 -24.61 -7.46
C VAL A 89 -10.51 -23.68 -7.90
N ALA A 90 -10.12 -22.52 -8.42
CA ALA A 90 -11.02 -21.53 -8.98
C ALA A 90 -10.63 -21.18 -10.41
N THR A 91 -11.61 -21.23 -11.32
CA THR A 91 -11.48 -20.72 -12.68
C THR A 91 -11.95 -19.28 -12.72
N VAL A 92 -11.01 -18.37 -12.98
CA VAL A 92 -11.25 -16.93 -13.05
C VAL A 92 -11.27 -16.50 -14.51
N CYS A 93 -12.38 -15.95 -14.99
CA CYS A 93 -12.46 -15.33 -16.30
C CYS A 93 -12.29 -13.81 -16.18
N PHE A 94 -11.25 -13.28 -16.82
CA PHE A 94 -10.97 -11.85 -16.87
C PHE A 94 -10.57 -11.44 -18.28
N ALA A 95 -11.20 -10.37 -18.79
CA ALA A 95 -10.97 -9.87 -20.15
C ALA A 95 -11.09 -10.95 -21.25
N GLY A 96 -12.04 -11.87 -21.07
CA GLY A 96 -12.33 -12.96 -22.01
C GLY A 96 -11.30 -14.10 -22.01
N ARG A 97 -10.51 -14.23 -20.93
CA ARG A 97 -9.54 -15.32 -20.76
C ARG A 97 -9.72 -15.98 -19.41
N GLU A 98 -9.59 -17.30 -19.40
CA GLU A 98 -9.67 -18.12 -18.20
C GLU A 98 -8.29 -18.34 -17.58
N HIS A 99 -8.26 -18.34 -16.24
CA HIS A 99 -7.07 -18.48 -15.42
C HIS A 99 -7.39 -19.34 -14.20
N LEU A 100 -6.60 -20.39 -13.96
CA LEU A 100 -6.84 -21.33 -12.86
C LEU A 100 -6.03 -20.96 -11.61
N PHE A 101 -6.68 -20.68 -10.50
CA PHE A 101 -6.07 -20.36 -9.21
C PHE A 101 -6.32 -21.47 -8.20
N ASN A 102 -5.44 -21.60 -7.19
CA ASN A 102 -5.67 -22.48 -6.07
C ASN A 102 -6.50 -21.75 -5.01
N CYS A 103 -7.38 -22.45 -4.32
CA CYS A 103 -8.19 -21.93 -3.22
C CYS A 103 -7.44 -22.02 -1.87
N SER A 104 -6.15 -21.69 -1.86
CA SER A 104 -5.29 -21.83 -0.68
C SER A 104 -5.64 -20.84 0.44
N GLU A 105 -5.42 -21.25 1.69
CA GLU A 105 -5.60 -20.43 2.90
C GLU A 105 -4.64 -19.22 2.94
N VAL A 106 -5.10 -18.12 3.57
CA VAL A 106 -4.27 -16.94 3.85
C VAL A 106 -3.01 -17.33 4.63
N GLY A 107 -1.88 -16.71 4.27
CA GLY A 107 -0.59 -16.96 4.93
C GLY A 107 0.19 -18.16 4.39
N SER A 108 -0.39 -18.92 3.46
CA SER A 108 0.35 -19.92 2.67
C SER A 108 1.19 -19.24 1.56
N GLU A 109 2.33 -19.84 1.21
CA GLU A 109 3.13 -19.37 0.06
C GLU A 109 2.34 -19.40 -1.25
N MET A 110 1.38 -20.33 -1.37
CA MET A 110 0.51 -20.44 -2.53
C MET A 110 -0.48 -19.27 -2.62
N PHE A 111 -1.06 -18.85 -1.50
CA PHE A 111 -1.94 -17.69 -1.45
C PHE A 111 -1.21 -16.43 -1.91
N ASP A 112 0.01 -16.20 -1.39
CA ASP A 112 0.83 -15.06 -1.77
C ASP A 112 1.15 -15.07 -3.28
N ALA A 113 1.52 -16.23 -3.82
CA ALA A 113 1.83 -16.40 -5.23
C ALA A 113 0.61 -16.17 -6.14
N ASP A 114 -0.56 -16.69 -5.75
CA ASP A 114 -1.80 -16.56 -6.50
C ASP A 114 -2.36 -15.13 -6.43
N LEU A 115 -2.27 -14.47 -5.28
CA LEU A 115 -2.63 -13.05 -5.15
C LEU A 115 -1.71 -12.15 -5.99
N GLU A 116 -0.39 -12.40 -6.00
CA GLU A 116 0.55 -11.67 -6.87
C GLU A 116 0.24 -11.90 -8.35
N ARG A 117 -0.08 -13.15 -8.71
CA ARG A 117 -0.45 -13.51 -10.09
C ARG A 117 -1.73 -12.81 -10.51
N LEU A 118 -2.74 -12.75 -9.63
CA LEU A 118 -3.99 -12.04 -9.86
C LEU A 118 -3.76 -10.53 -10.00
N GLN A 119 -2.96 -9.93 -9.12
CA GLN A 119 -2.56 -8.53 -9.25
C GLN A 119 -1.87 -8.27 -10.59
N ARG A 120 -0.96 -9.13 -11.04
CA ARG A 120 -0.29 -8.99 -12.35
C ARG A 120 -1.27 -9.10 -13.51
N LEU A 121 -2.23 -10.02 -13.43
CA LEU A 121 -3.29 -10.18 -14.43
C LEU A 121 -4.12 -8.90 -14.56
N MET A 122 -4.49 -8.31 -13.43
CA MET A 122 -5.46 -7.22 -13.37
C MET A 122 -4.83 -5.82 -13.41
N ARG A 123 -3.50 -5.68 -13.25
CA ARG A 123 -2.78 -4.39 -13.08
C ARG A 123 -3.11 -3.30 -14.10
N SER A 124 -3.51 -3.69 -15.32
CA SER A 124 -3.88 -2.74 -16.38
C SER A 124 -5.22 -2.03 -16.13
N ARG A 125 -6.07 -2.60 -15.26
CA ARG A 125 -7.40 -2.09 -14.94
C ARG A 125 -7.59 -1.84 -13.45
N TYR A 126 -6.99 -2.67 -12.59
CA TYR A 126 -7.14 -2.58 -11.14
C TYR A 126 -5.83 -2.84 -10.39
N VAL A 127 -5.73 -2.21 -9.23
CA VAL A 127 -4.62 -2.30 -8.29
C VAL A 127 -5.19 -2.65 -6.92
N PHE A 128 -4.63 -3.67 -6.28
CA PHE A 128 -4.96 -4.10 -4.94
C PHE A 128 -4.04 -3.40 -3.95
N ARG A 129 -4.62 -2.83 -2.90
CA ARG A 129 -3.90 -2.25 -1.77
C ARG A 129 -4.55 -2.67 -0.47
N LEU A 130 -3.76 -2.79 0.58
CA LEU A 130 -4.27 -2.97 1.93
C LEU A 130 -4.40 -1.63 2.63
N PHE A 131 -5.44 -1.47 3.43
CA PHE A 131 -5.45 -0.45 4.47
C PHE A 131 -4.39 -0.80 5.51
N PHE A 132 -3.49 0.14 5.82
CA PHE A 132 -2.45 -0.09 6.82
C PHE A 132 -3.03 -0.53 8.18
N GLN A 133 -4.17 0.05 8.57
CA GLN A 133 -4.91 -0.32 9.79
C GLN A 133 -5.58 -1.69 9.70
N GLY A 134 -6.09 -2.05 8.52
CA GLY A 134 -6.70 -3.34 8.23
C GLY A 134 -5.68 -4.45 7.93
N ALA A 135 -4.43 -4.28 8.37
CA ALA A 135 -3.41 -5.33 8.43
C ALA A 135 -2.92 -5.55 9.87
N ILE A 136 -3.53 -4.85 10.85
CA ILE A 136 -3.22 -4.91 12.28
C ILE A 136 -4.25 -5.80 13.02
N ASP A 137 -5.42 -6.00 12.42
CA ASP A 137 -6.47 -6.89 12.91
C ASP A 137 -6.36 -8.27 12.22
N ASP A 138 -7.06 -9.28 12.75
CA ASP A 138 -7.15 -10.65 12.21
C ASP A 138 -7.89 -10.71 10.85
N THR A 139 -8.09 -9.57 10.20
CA THR A 139 -8.79 -9.39 8.93
C THR A 139 -7.97 -8.52 8.00
N LEU A 140 -7.66 -9.05 6.81
CA LEU A 140 -7.04 -8.29 5.72
C LEU A 140 -8.11 -7.48 4.98
N ARG A 141 -7.95 -6.15 4.97
CA ARG A 141 -8.87 -5.26 4.22
C ARG A 141 -8.25 -4.80 2.91
N PHE A 142 -8.67 -5.42 1.82
CA PHE A 142 -8.23 -5.11 0.47
C PHE A 142 -9.09 -4.03 -0.17
N LEU A 143 -8.45 -3.03 -0.75
CA LEU A 143 -9.08 -2.07 -1.65
C LEU A 143 -8.73 -2.40 -3.09
N VAL A 144 -9.75 -2.56 -3.92
CA VAL A 144 -9.62 -2.84 -5.36
C VAL A 144 -9.82 -1.54 -6.14
N ILE A 145 -8.72 -0.89 -6.50
CA ILE A 145 -8.72 0.47 -7.01
C ILE A 145 -8.58 0.43 -8.54
N PRO A 146 -9.43 1.13 -9.31
CA PRO A 146 -9.19 1.35 -10.73
C PRO A 146 -7.79 1.96 -10.97
N ALA A 147 -7.01 1.36 -11.88
CA ALA A 147 -5.60 1.72 -12.08
C ALA A 147 -5.42 3.21 -12.41
N ASN A 148 -6.35 3.79 -13.18
CA ASN A 148 -6.37 5.22 -13.50
C ASN A 148 -6.56 6.14 -12.28
N LEU A 149 -7.33 5.71 -11.27
CA LEU A 149 -7.48 6.46 -10.02
C LEU A 149 -6.20 6.36 -9.18
N TRP A 150 -5.60 5.16 -9.10
CA TRP A 150 -4.33 4.97 -8.40
C TRP A 150 -3.20 5.81 -9.01
N GLU A 151 -3.01 5.76 -10.32
CA GLU A 151 -2.00 6.55 -11.04
C GLU A 151 -2.21 8.06 -10.83
N ARG A 152 -3.47 8.51 -10.83
CA ARG A 152 -3.81 9.90 -10.55
C ARG A 152 -3.47 10.29 -9.11
N ALA A 153 -3.75 9.43 -8.14
CA ALA A 153 -3.42 9.69 -6.74
C ALA A 153 -1.90 9.77 -6.52
N GLU A 154 -1.12 8.85 -7.09
CA GLU A 154 0.35 8.92 -7.02
C GLU A 154 0.90 10.20 -7.65
N LYS A 155 0.30 10.65 -8.76
CA LYS A 155 0.69 11.90 -9.44
C LYS A 155 0.34 13.15 -8.62
N ASP A 156 -0.83 13.19 -8.00
CA ASP A 156 -1.38 14.38 -7.33
C ASP A 156 -0.91 14.52 -5.88
N TYR A 157 -0.69 13.39 -5.19
CA TYR A 157 -0.33 13.33 -3.76
C TYR A 157 1.08 12.79 -3.48
N GLY A 158 1.69 12.08 -4.43
CA GLY A 158 3.02 11.48 -4.28
C GLY A 158 3.02 10.16 -3.52
N MET A 159 4.00 9.30 -3.84
CA MET A 159 4.14 7.95 -3.28
C MET A 159 4.20 7.92 -1.75
N GLN A 160 4.86 8.90 -1.12
CA GLN A 160 4.96 8.95 0.34
C GLN A 160 3.58 9.10 1.00
N ARG A 161 2.68 9.89 0.42
CA ARG A 161 1.36 10.13 0.97
C ARG A 161 0.41 8.98 0.67
N THR A 162 0.46 8.44 -0.54
CA THR A 162 -0.38 7.28 -0.90
C THR A 162 0.00 6.04 -0.10
N SER A 163 1.29 5.74 0.06
CA SER A 163 1.79 4.61 0.86
C SER A 163 1.61 4.77 2.37
N ALA A 164 1.33 5.98 2.87
CA ALA A 164 0.97 6.17 4.27
C ALA A 164 -0.46 5.67 4.58
N CYS A 165 -1.34 5.66 3.58
CA CYS A 165 -2.73 5.19 3.73
C CYS A 165 -2.92 3.75 3.24
N LEU A 166 -2.28 3.42 2.12
CA LEU A 166 -2.53 2.21 1.34
C LEU A 166 -1.21 1.55 0.91
N ILE A 167 -1.02 0.29 1.28
CA ILE A 167 0.22 -0.45 1.01
C ILE A 167 -0.01 -1.63 0.06
N PRO A 168 1.00 -2.08 -0.70
CA PRO A 168 0.93 -3.37 -1.37
C PRO A 168 0.87 -4.51 -0.36
N TYR A 169 0.10 -5.56 -0.66
CA TYR A 169 0.18 -6.83 0.04
C TYR A 169 1.63 -7.38 0.02
N GLY A 170 2.08 -7.98 1.12
CA GLY A 170 3.45 -8.48 1.28
C GLY A 170 4.51 -7.42 1.58
N SER A 171 4.14 -6.14 1.71
CA SER A 171 5.08 -5.11 2.15
C SER A 171 5.45 -5.27 3.61
N LEU A 172 6.74 -5.20 3.95
CA LEU A 172 7.21 -5.20 5.33
C LEU A 172 6.76 -3.91 6.04
N VAL A 173 5.81 -4.05 6.96
CA VAL A 173 5.33 -2.95 7.80
C VAL A 173 5.90 -3.11 9.19
N SER A 174 6.65 -2.11 9.66
CA SER A 174 7.04 -2.02 11.06
C SER A 174 5.88 -1.45 11.88
N LEU A 175 5.38 -2.22 12.86
CA LEU A 175 4.35 -1.79 13.80
C LEU A 175 4.85 -0.72 14.79
N GLU A 176 6.16 -0.63 15.03
CA GLU A 176 6.75 0.42 15.86
C GLU A 176 6.60 1.80 15.17
N GLY A 177 5.78 2.68 15.77
CA GLY A 177 5.63 4.07 15.33
C GLY A 177 4.47 4.35 14.38
N TYR A 178 3.44 3.50 14.35
CA TYR A 178 2.18 3.83 13.69
C TYR A 178 1.50 5.01 14.40
N ASP A 179 1.35 6.12 13.69
CA ASP A 179 0.54 7.27 14.09
C ASP A 179 -0.54 7.42 13.02
N ALA A 180 -1.80 7.16 13.36
CA ALA A 180 -2.94 7.27 12.43
C ALA A 180 -3.05 8.67 11.80
N THR A 181 -2.56 9.69 12.51
CA THR A 181 -2.52 11.08 12.03
C THR A 181 -1.30 11.37 11.14
N ARG A 182 -0.32 10.46 11.07
CA ARG A 182 0.88 10.57 10.22
C ARG A 182 0.51 10.65 8.74
N ARG A 183 -0.60 10.03 8.33
CA ARG A 183 -1.23 10.13 6.99
C ARG A 183 -1.47 11.58 6.56
N TRP A 184 -1.71 12.46 7.53
CA TRP A 184 -2.05 13.87 7.34
C TRP A 184 -0.93 14.84 7.72
N LYS A 185 0.04 14.38 8.51
CA LYS A 185 1.19 15.18 8.96
C LYS A 185 2.35 15.22 7.97
N VAL A 186 2.35 14.39 6.92
CA VAL A 186 3.39 14.48 5.87
C VAL A 186 3.20 15.80 5.12
N PRO A 187 4.20 16.71 5.12
CA PRO A 187 4.05 18.00 4.44
C PRO A 187 3.88 17.77 2.94
N TYR A 188 2.78 18.31 2.41
CA TYR A 188 2.51 18.34 0.97
C TYR A 188 3.51 19.30 0.30
N SER A 189 4.64 18.80 -0.20
CA SER A 189 5.54 19.64 -0.97
C SER A 189 4.97 19.82 -2.38
N LYS A 190 4.28 20.94 -2.64
CA LYS A 190 3.96 21.43 -4.01
C LYS A 190 5.23 21.85 -4.79
N LEU A 191 6.40 21.27 -4.53
CA LEU A 191 7.63 21.65 -5.22
C LEU A 191 7.81 20.84 -6.51
N LYS A 192 6.89 21.09 -7.47
CA LYS A 192 7.20 20.98 -8.90
C LYS A 192 7.73 22.33 -9.40
N LEU A 193 8.95 22.67 -9.02
CA LEU A 193 9.77 23.72 -9.64
C LEU A 193 11.20 23.47 -9.16
N PHE A 194 12.19 23.49 -10.07
CA PHE A 194 13.64 23.22 -9.86
C PHE A 194 14.20 21.85 -10.27
N GLN A 195 13.67 21.20 -11.32
CA GLN A 195 14.46 20.21 -12.09
C GLN A 195 15.09 20.76 -13.39
N PHE A 196 15.00 22.07 -13.65
CA PHE A 196 15.60 22.71 -14.83
C PHE A 196 16.38 24.00 -14.53
N ALA A 197 17.15 24.03 -13.44
CA ALA A 197 18.13 25.11 -13.22
C ALA A 197 19.27 24.66 -12.30
N ILE A 198 20.25 23.93 -12.85
CA ILE A 198 21.62 24.03 -12.37
C ILE A 198 22.41 24.72 -13.49
N PRO A 199 22.68 26.04 -13.37
CA PRO A 199 23.65 26.69 -14.22
C PRO A 199 25.06 26.30 -13.74
N VAL A 200 25.88 25.98 -14.74
CA VAL A 200 27.34 26.07 -14.74
C VAL A 200 27.86 27.12 -13.77
N LEU A 201 28.63 26.72 -12.74
CA LEU A 201 29.62 27.55 -12.02
C LEU A 201 30.40 26.67 -11.03
N MET A 202 31.44 25.99 -11.51
CA MET A 202 32.60 25.65 -10.68
C MET A 202 33.80 26.36 -11.27
N VAL A 203 34.08 27.56 -10.75
CA VAL A 203 35.32 28.28 -10.98
C VAL A 203 35.77 28.82 -9.63
N LEU A 204 36.92 28.31 -9.15
CA LEU A 204 37.82 28.90 -8.14
C LEU A 204 37.22 29.05 -6.72
N GLY A 205 37.89 28.75 -5.61
CA GLY A 205 39.29 28.46 -5.32
C GLY A 205 39.44 28.41 -3.79
N ALA A 206 40.60 27.91 -3.36
CA ALA A 206 41.07 27.65 -2.01
C ALA A 206 40.68 28.61 -0.85
N GLY A 207 40.52 28.02 0.34
CA GLY A 207 41.20 28.48 1.57
C GLY A 207 40.39 29.31 2.57
N ILE A 208 40.18 28.78 3.78
CA ILE A 208 40.76 29.24 5.06
C ILE A 208 40.03 28.53 6.23
N VAL A 209 40.84 28.27 7.26
CA VAL A 209 40.63 27.46 8.45
C VAL A 209 39.91 28.25 9.56
N SER A 210 39.02 27.56 10.29
CA SER A 210 39.01 27.43 11.77
C SER A 210 37.80 27.87 12.61
N PHE A 211 37.48 26.92 13.50
CA PHE A 211 36.85 26.98 14.83
C PHE A 211 35.41 27.46 14.99
N TYR A 212 34.52 26.49 15.24
CA TYR A 212 33.59 26.51 16.37
C TYR A 212 33.27 25.06 16.79
N ASN A 213 33.62 24.69 18.02
CA ASN A 213 33.11 23.49 18.71
C ASN A 213 31.96 23.90 19.63
N PRO A 214 30.82 23.19 19.60
CA PRO A 214 29.99 22.99 20.77
C PRO A 214 30.02 21.51 21.23
N PRO A 215 29.61 21.23 22.48
CA PRO A 215 29.90 19.99 23.18
C PRO A 215 28.97 18.83 22.78
N SER A 216 29.47 17.63 23.10
CA SER A 216 28.92 16.30 22.92
C SER A 216 27.43 16.10 23.27
N ALA A 217 26.71 15.43 22.37
CA ALA A 217 25.69 14.45 22.73
C ALA A 217 25.96 13.17 21.92
N ASN A 218 26.34 12.12 22.64
CA ASN A 218 26.56 10.77 22.10
C ASN A 218 25.22 10.13 21.72
N THR A 219 25.10 9.74 20.46
CA THR A 219 24.50 8.46 20.07
C THR A 219 25.05 8.09 18.69
N SER A 220 26.15 7.35 18.68
CA SER A 220 26.58 6.61 17.49
C SER A 220 25.56 5.50 17.22
N SER A 221 24.68 5.65 16.23
CA SER A 221 23.98 4.49 15.68
C SER A 221 25.01 3.73 14.84
N GLU A 222 25.66 2.72 15.42
CA GLU A 222 26.50 1.82 14.66
C GLU A 222 25.64 1.08 13.64
N LEU A 223 25.96 1.25 12.36
CA LEU A 223 25.35 0.47 11.29
C LEU A 223 25.59 -1.03 11.55
N PRO A 224 24.55 -1.88 11.45
CA PRO A 224 24.66 -3.31 11.69
C PRO A 224 25.59 -3.97 10.66
N THR A 225 26.28 -5.03 11.07
CA THR A 225 27.09 -5.90 10.19
C THR A 225 26.18 -6.70 9.27
N CYS A 226 26.51 -6.81 7.98
CA CYS A 226 25.64 -7.52 7.01
C CYS A 226 25.39 -9.00 7.42
N GLU A 227 26.30 -9.62 8.18
CA GLU A 227 26.15 -10.98 8.73
C GLU A 227 25.08 -11.10 9.83
N SER A 228 24.87 -10.07 10.66
CA SER A 228 23.87 -10.14 11.74
C SER A 228 22.43 -10.12 11.22
N MET A 229 22.25 -9.77 9.94
CA MET A 229 20.98 -9.81 9.23
C MET A 229 20.69 -11.16 8.54
N GLN A 230 21.56 -12.17 8.67
CA GLN A 230 21.33 -13.52 8.11
C GLN A 230 20.02 -14.17 8.57
N LYS A 231 19.54 -13.87 9.78
CA LYS A 231 18.22 -14.35 10.24
C LYS A 231 17.06 -13.81 9.41
N VAL A 232 17.22 -12.64 8.79
CA VAL A 232 16.22 -12.01 7.90
C VAL A 232 16.32 -12.58 6.49
N PHE A 233 17.52 -12.96 6.04
CA PHE A 233 17.76 -13.52 4.70
C PHE A 233 17.49 -15.03 4.58
N GLY A 234 17.24 -15.73 5.69
CA GLY A 234 16.96 -17.17 5.68
C GLY A 234 15.71 -17.60 4.90
N LYS A 235 14.85 -16.63 4.51
CA LYS A 235 13.65 -16.85 3.71
C LYS A 235 13.83 -16.52 2.22
N LEU A 236 15.00 -16.05 1.80
CA LEU A 236 15.29 -15.72 0.41
C LEU A 236 16.12 -16.82 -0.25
N SER A 237 15.94 -17.02 -1.55
CA SER A 237 16.84 -17.87 -2.32
C SER A 237 18.27 -17.28 -2.27
N LYS A 238 19.28 -18.15 -2.32
CA LYS A 238 20.68 -17.77 -2.14
C LYS A 238 21.12 -16.62 -3.06
N SER A 239 20.66 -16.61 -4.30
CA SER A 239 20.96 -15.56 -5.28
C SER A 239 20.30 -14.21 -4.96
N GLN A 240 19.09 -14.22 -4.39
CA GLN A 240 18.39 -13.00 -3.97
C GLN A 240 19.01 -12.40 -2.71
N ALA A 241 19.41 -13.24 -1.76
CA ALA A 241 20.14 -12.80 -0.57
C ALA A 241 21.49 -12.16 -0.94
N GLU A 242 22.25 -12.78 -1.85
CA GLU A 242 23.55 -12.26 -2.32
C GLU A 242 23.40 -10.91 -3.05
N ALA A 243 22.41 -10.78 -3.94
CA ALA A 243 22.16 -9.53 -4.67
C ALA A 243 21.74 -8.38 -3.73
N LEU A 244 20.96 -8.68 -2.70
CA LEU A 244 20.50 -7.69 -1.72
C LEU A 244 21.64 -7.25 -0.79
N ILE A 245 22.51 -8.18 -0.37
CA ILE A 245 23.71 -7.87 0.41
C ILE A 245 24.67 -6.96 -0.38
N ASP A 246 24.87 -7.24 -1.66
CA ASP A 246 25.72 -6.42 -2.53
C ASP A 246 25.15 -5.01 -2.77
N ASP A 247 23.84 -4.87 -2.91
CA ASP A 247 23.17 -3.56 -3.03
C ASP A 247 23.31 -2.74 -1.74
N MET A 248 23.14 -3.38 -0.57
CA MET A 248 23.30 -2.73 0.72
C MET A 248 24.75 -2.28 0.99
N ARG A 249 25.73 -3.10 0.61
CA ARG A 249 27.16 -2.72 0.68
C ARG A 249 27.46 -1.53 -0.22
N ARG A 250 26.93 -1.53 -1.44
CA ARG A 250 27.08 -0.40 -2.39
C ARG A 250 26.47 0.90 -1.85
N LYS A 251 25.41 0.79 -1.06
CA LYS A 251 24.67 1.92 -0.48
C LYS A 251 25.14 2.31 0.93
N ASN A 252 26.20 1.67 1.47
CA ASN A 252 26.71 1.90 2.83
C ASN A 252 25.65 1.73 3.93
N THR A 253 24.65 0.87 3.72
CA THR A 253 23.56 0.64 4.69
C THR A 253 23.85 -0.50 5.67
N CYS A 254 24.94 -1.25 5.48
CA CYS A 254 25.50 -2.18 6.46
C CYS A 254 27.04 -2.19 6.40
N LYS A 255 27.70 -2.49 7.53
CA LYS A 255 29.17 -2.72 7.56
C LYS A 255 29.47 -4.12 6.99
N PRO A 256 30.56 -4.28 6.20
CA PRO A 256 30.88 -5.52 5.50
C PRO A 256 30.94 -6.75 6.41
#